data_AF-A0A6B3D154-F1
#
_entry.id   AF-A0A6B3D154-F1
#
_cell.length_a   1.000
_cell.length_b   1.000
_cell.length_c   1.000
_cell.angle_alpha   90.00
_cell.angle_beta   90.00
_cell.angle_gamma   90.00
#
_symmetry.space_group_name_H-M   'P 1'
#
loop_
_entity.id
_entity.type
_entity.pdbx_description
1 polymer ?
#
loop_
_entity_poly.entity_id
_entity_poly.type
_entity_poly.pdbx_seq_one_letter_code
_entity_poly.pdbx_strand_id
1 'polypeptide(L)'
;SKDGKGFGFDEVMTLELERLDARYARVVVGVAIQQRTEDRTFADVAHPGLRIREGYTDLATEDFGGVRGATAATVAEFVRDET
;
A
#
# COMPACT_ATOMS: atom_id res chain seq x y z
N SER A 1 -7.73 -4.69 -10.19
CA SER A 1 -8.52 -5.94 -10.29
C SER A 1 -9.21 -6.20 -8.94
N LYS A 2 -10.19 -7.12 -8.81
CA LYS A 2 -10.79 -7.49 -7.50
C LYS A 2 -10.37 -8.88 -7.01
N ASP A 3 -9.66 -9.65 -7.82
CA ASP A 3 -9.35 -11.05 -7.57
C ASP A 3 -7.86 -11.39 -7.70
N GLY A 4 -7.00 -10.39 -7.93
CA GLY A 4 -5.54 -10.59 -8.05
C GLY A 4 -5.13 -11.45 -9.26
N LYS A 5 -6.00 -11.57 -10.27
CA LYS A 5 -5.66 -12.31 -11.49
C LYS A 5 -4.96 -11.38 -12.48
N GLY A 6 -3.65 -11.56 -12.61
CA GLY A 6 -2.80 -10.85 -13.55
C GLY A 6 -1.33 -11.15 -13.29
N PHE A 7 -0.48 -10.94 -14.29
CA PHE A 7 0.96 -10.86 -14.03
C PHE A 7 1.32 -9.40 -13.71
N GLY A 8 2.21 -9.20 -12.75
CA GLY A 8 2.67 -7.87 -12.35
C GLY A 8 1.80 -7.25 -11.24
N PHE A 9 1.55 -5.94 -11.33
CA PHE A 9 0.79 -5.21 -10.31
C PHE A 9 -0.71 -5.25 -10.62
N ASP A 10 -1.49 -5.86 -9.72
CA ASP A 10 -2.95 -6.00 -9.87
C ASP A 10 -3.73 -4.71 -9.58
N GLU A 11 -3.15 -3.82 -8.78
CA GLU A 11 -3.69 -2.53 -8.39
C GLU A 11 -2.56 -1.49 -8.27
N VAL A 12 -2.81 -0.28 -8.76
CA VAL A 12 -1.86 0.84 -8.76
C VAL A 12 -2.60 2.10 -8.37
N MET A 13 -2.04 2.84 -7.41
CA MET A 13 -2.54 4.14 -6.96
C MET A 13 -1.44 5.19 -7.16
N THR A 14 -1.81 6.37 -7.67
CA THR A 14 -0.91 7.51 -7.81
C THR A 14 -1.32 8.61 -6.83
N LEU A 15 -0.34 9.13 -6.09
CA LEU A 15 -0.52 10.24 -5.15
C LEU A 15 0.20 11.48 -5.70
N GLU A 16 -0.56 12.50 -6.07
CA GLU A 16 0.00 13.80 -6.47
C GLU A 16 0.20 14.69 -5.23
N LEU A 17 1.16 14.32 -4.38
CA LEU A 17 1.38 14.95 -3.06
C LEU A 17 1.60 16.47 -3.15
N GLU A 18 2.30 16.94 -4.18
CA GLU A 18 2.56 18.36 -4.47
C GLU A 18 1.30 19.16 -4.82
N ARG A 19 0.21 18.49 -5.19
CA ARG A 19 -1.07 19.13 -5.55
C ARG A 19 -2.07 19.16 -4.38
N LEU A 20 -1.71 18.59 -3.22
CA LEU A 20 -2.54 18.67 -2.03
C LEU A 20 -2.50 20.09 -1.45
N ASP A 21 -3.68 20.61 -1.12
CA ASP A 21 -3.84 21.86 -0.38
C ASP A 21 -3.01 21.85 0.91
N ALA A 22 -2.48 23.02 1.30
CA ALA A 22 -1.58 23.15 2.45
C ALA A 22 -2.16 22.70 3.78
N ARG A 23 -3.48 22.62 3.90
CA ARG A 23 -4.13 22.06 5.09
C ARG A 23 -3.88 20.55 5.29
N TYR A 24 -3.45 19.84 4.26
CA TYR A 24 -3.17 18.40 4.33
C TYR A 24 -1.67 18.18 4.54
N ALA A 25 -1.28 17.97 5.80
CA ALA A 25 0.12 17.81 6.19
C ALA A 25 0.59 16.35 6.29
N ARG A 26 -0.32 15.37 6.19
CA ARG A 26 0.01 13.96 6.38
C ARG A 26 -0.85 13.06 5.50
N VAL A 27 -0.21 12.14 4.78
CA VAL A 27 -0.85 11.09 3.99
C VAL A 27 -0.34 9.73 4.47
N VAL A 28 -1.25 8.86 4.85
CA VAL A 28 -0.94 7.46 5.21
C VAL A 28 -1.55 6.54 4.18
N VAL A 29 -0.75 5.62 3.65
CA VAL A 29 -1.18 4.62 2.70
C VAL A 29 -1.26 3.28 3.41
N GLY A 30 -2.34 2.54 3.17
CA GLY A 30 -2.51 1.20 3.72
C GLY A 30 -3.01 0.21 2.67
N VAL A 31 -2.76 -1.06 2.96
CA VAL A 31 -3.29 -2.21 2.20
C VAL A 31 -4.16 -3.01 3.15
N ALA A 32 -5.36 -3.39 2.68
CA ALA A 32 -6.33 -4.13 3.48
C ALA A 32 -6.90 -5.32 2.69
N ILE A 33 -7.08 -6.45 3.36
CA ILE A 33 -7.71 -7.64 2.82
C ILE A 33 -9.21 -7.58 3.13
N GLN A 34 -10.06 -7.71 2.11
CA GLN A 34 -11.52 -7.76 2.29
C GLN A 34 -11.93 -9.00 3.10
N GLN A 35 -12.45 -8.80 4.32
CA GLN A 35 -12.80 -9.90 5.25
C GLN A 35 -14.23 -10.45 5.08
N ARG A 36 -15.06 -9.86 4.21
CA ARG A 36 -16.51 -10.16 4.16
C ARG A 36 -16.86 -11.63 3.84
N THR A 37 -15.96 -12.35 3.17
CA THR A 37 -16.20 -13.71 2.69
C THR A 37 -15.50 -14.74 3.56
N GLU A 38 -14.35 -14.38 4.13
CA GLU A 38 -13.48 -15.26 4.91
C GLU A 38 -12.51 -14.39 5.71
N ASP A 39 -12.18 -14.84 6.93
CA ASP A 39 -11.10 -14.27 7.73
C ASP A 39 -9.76 -14.63 7.06
N ARG A 40 -9.08 -13.62 6.50
CA ARG A 40 -7.82 -13.81 5.77
C ARG A 40 -6.78 -12.80 6.19
N THR A 41 -5.59 -13.32 6.43
CA THR A 41 -4.38 -12.56 6.75
C THR A 41 -3.43 -12.49 5.56
N PHE A 42 -2.39 -11.68 5.65
CA PHE A 42 -1.35 -11.62 4.60
C PHE A 42 -0.64 -12.97 4.40
N ALA A 43 -0.57 -13.83 5.43
CA ALA A 43 -0.02 -15.17 5.32
C ALA A 43 -0.84 -16.09 4.39
N ASP A 44 -2.13 -15.79 4.20
CA ASP A 44 -3.06 -16.59 3.40
C ASP A 44 -3.11 -16.14 1.93
N VAL A 45 -2.42 -15.04 1.59
CA VAL A 45 -2.30 -14.54 0.23
C VAL A 45 -1.07 -15.16 -0.42
N ALA A 46 -1.19 -15.64 -1.65
CA ALA A 46 -0.06 -16.16 -2.41
C ALA A 46 0.76 -14.99 -2.98
N HIS A 47 2.06 -14.94 -2.66
CA HIS A 47 3.01 -13.93 -3.15
C HIS A 47 2.51 -12.47 -3.04
N PRO A 48 2.02 -12.02 -1.86
CA PRO A 48 1.66 -10.64 -1.68
C PRO A 48 2.91 -9.76 -1.82
N GLY A 49 2.75 -8.59 -2.41
CA GLY A 49 3.85 -7.67 -2.59
C GLY A 49 3.37 -6.25 -2.83
N LEU A 50 4.18 -5.29 -2.44
CA LEU A 50 3.97 -3.88 -2.74
C LEU A 50 5.26 -3.26 -3.26
N ARG A 51 5.08 -2.19 -4.04
CA ARG A 51 6.18 -1.32 -4.43
C ARG A 51 5.70 0.13 -4.43
N ILE A 52 6.47 0.99 -3.76
CA ILE A 52 6.26 2.44 -3.72
C ILE A 52 7.39 3.07 -4.51
N ARG A 53 7.06 3.99 -5.42
CA ARG A 53 8.05 4.66 -6.26
C ARG A 53 7.71 6.11 -6.52
N GLU A 54 8.74 6.92 -6.73
CA GLU A 54 8.67 8.26 -7.29
C GLU A 54 9.32 8.25 -8.68
N GLY A 55 8.52 8.42 -9.72
CA GLY A 55 8.99 8.25 -11.10
C GLY A 55 9.57 6.85 -11.32
N TYR A 56 10.89 6.78 -11.49
CA TYR A 56 11.65 5.54 -11.65
C TYR A 56 12.42 5.10 -10.39
N THR A 57 12.37 5.89 -9.31
CA THR A 57 13.04 5.59 -8.05
C THR A 57 12.12 4.76 -7.17
N ASP A 58 12.51 3.51 -6.89
CA ASP A 58 11.80 2.69 -5.92
C ASP A 58 12.15 3.17 -4.50
N LEU A 59 11.14 3.62 -3.75
CA LEU A 59 11.26 4.11 -2.37
C LEU A 59 11.16 2.95 -1.37
N ALA A 60 10.32 1.96 -1.65
CA ALA A 60 10.15 0.77 -0.84
C ALA A 60 9.61 -0.41 -1.68
N THR A 61 10.03 -1.62 -1.32
CA THR A 61 9.48 -2.88 -1.85
C THR A 61 9.38 -3.87 -0.69
N GLU A 62 8.20 -4.43 -0.48
CA GLU A 62 7.92 -5.30 0.67
C GLU A 62 7.00 -6.46 0.26
N ASP A 63 7.04 -7.56 1.01
CA ASP A 63 6.24 -8.77 0.81
C ASP A 63 5.24 -9.06 1.94
N PHE A 64 5.03 -8.09 2.84
CA PHE A 64 4.21 -8.21 4.05
C PHE A 64 4.71 -9.26 5.08
N GLY A 65 5.95 -9.75 4.93
CA GLY A 65 6.56 -10.72 5.84
C GLY A 65 6.69 -10.25 7.30
N GLY A 66 6.71 -8.94 7.55
CA GLY A 66 6.70 -8.36 8.90
C GLY A 66 5.32 -8.34 9.58
N VAL A 67 4.24 -8.54 8.83
CA VAL A 67 2.85 -8.39 9.30
C VAL A 67 1.96 -9.57 8.88
N ARG A 68 2.55 -10.77 8.81
CA ARG A 68 1.91 -11.98 8.26
C ARG A 68 0.51 -12.27 8.81
N GLY A 69 0.31 -12.12 10.11
CA GLY A 69 -0.97 -12.40 10.78
C GLY A 69 -1.97 -11.23 10.73
N ALA A 70 -1.63 -10.11 10.09
CA ALA A 70 -2.51 -8.96 10.01
C ALA A 70 -3.47 -9.08 8.82
N THR A 71 -4.64 -8.45 8.95
CA THR A 71 -5.66 -8.32 7.89
C THR A 71 -5.56 -6.99 7.14
N ALA A 72 -4.81 -6.04 7.70
CA ALA A 72 -4.47 -4.76 7.08
C ALA A 72 -3.14 -4.23 7.64
N ALA A 73 -2.44 -3.40 6.86
CA ALA A 73 -1.18 -2.78 7.24
C ALA A 73 -1.05 -1.38 6.63
N THR A 74 -0.50 -0.44 7.40
CA THR A 74 0.01 0.83 6.88
C THR A 74 1.37 0.59 6.25
N VAL A 75 1.57 1.06 5.02
CA VAL A 75 2.74 0.72 4.19
C VAL A 75 3.55 1.95 3.78
N ALA A 76 2.98 3.16 3.91
CA ALA A 76 3.69 4.39 3.66
C ALA A 76 3.12 5.53 4.52
N GLU A 77 3.99 6.45 4.88
CA GLU A 77 3.63 7.72 5.50
C GLU A 77 4.42 8.84 4.83
N PHE A 78 3.70 9.85 4.34
CA PHE A 78 4.27 11.07 3.78
C PHE A 78 3.84 12.24 4.66
N VAL A 79 4.80 12.98 5.19
CA VAL A 79 4.56 14.15 6.03
C VAL A 79 5.12 15.36 5.30
N ARG A 80 4.36 16.45 5.29
CA ARG A 80 4.85 17.75 4.81
C ARG A 80 5.66 18.39 5.93
N ASP A 81 6.89 18.78 5.64
CA ASP A 81 7.73 19.47 6.62
C ASP A 81 7.08 20.78 7.07
N GLU A 82 7.17 21.06 8.38
CA GLU A 82 6.83 22.37 8.92
C GLU A 82 7.91 23.35 8.44
N THR A 83 7.50 24.39 7.71
CA THR A 83 8.40 25.47 7.27
C THR A 83 8.67 26.44 8.40
#